data_AF-A0AAD8C8Y3-F1
#
_entry.id   AF-A0AAD8C8Y3-F1
#
_cell.length_a   1.000
_cell.length_b   1.000
_cell.length_c   1.000
_cell.angle_alpha   90.00
_cell.angle_beta   90.00
_cell.angle_gamma   90.00
#
_symmetry.space_group_name_H-M   'P 1'
#
loop_
_entity.id
_entity.type
_entity.pdbx_description
1 polymer ?
#
loop_
_entity_poly.entity_id
_entity_poly.type
_entity_poly.pdbx_seq_one_letter_code
_entity_poly.pdbx_strand_id
1 'polypeptide(L)'
;FMTLTRVGLTFNGMVLGLDAIFRVNQWQKILVLYEKGGFPNLGESICFLGASALIHFSKSKFRLPYEFDLFEPDRHDIKKLLIDKVGLNYA
;
A
#
# COMPACT_ATOMS: atom_id res chain seq x y z
N PHE A 1 -16.51 -18.43 27.46
CA PHE A 1 -15.79 -17.35 26.75
C PHE A 1 -16.64 -16.89 25.58
N MET A 2 -17.28 -15.72 25.69
CA MET A 2 -18.01 -15.12 24.58
C MET A 2 -17.00 -14.72 23.50
N THR A 3 -17.20 -15.31 22.33
CA THR A 3 -16.45 -15.13 21.10
C THR A 3 -16.51 -13.68 20.63
N LEU A 4 -15.37 -12.99 20.68
CA LEU A 4 -15.20 -11.70 20.02
C LEU A 4 -15.16 -11.93 18.50
N THR A 5 -16.31 -11.93 17.84
CA THR A 5 -16.37 -11.93 16.37
C THR A 5 -16.03 -10.54 15.87
N ARG A 6 -14.76 -10.31 15.50
CA ARG A 6 -14.38 -9.08 14.78
C ARG A 6 -14.95 -9.13 13.37
N VAL A 7 -16.08 -8.47 13.15
CA VAL A 7 -16.64 -8.22 11.81
C VAL A 7 -15.98 -6.95 11.28
N GLY A 8 -14.91 -7.10 10.51
CA GLY A 8 -14.19 -5.98 9.92
C GLY A 8 -13.26 -6.46 8.82
N LEU A 9 -12.97 -5.59 7.85
CA LEU A 9 -11.96 -5.86 6.83
C LEU A 9 -10.62 -6.13 7.54
N THR A 10 -10.13 -7.36 7.42
CA THR A 10 -8.77 -7.70 7.82
C THR A 10 -7.80 -7.11 6.80
N PHE A 11 -6.52 -6.94 7.17
CA PHE A 11 -5.50 -6.52 6.20
C PHE A 11 -5.42 -7.48 5.01
N ASN A 12 -5.66 -8.78 5.23
CA ASN A 12 -5.77 -9.75 4.14
C ASN A 12 -6.94 -9.43 3.20
N GLY A 13 -8.12 -9.12 3.76
CA GLY A 13 -9.29 -8.73 2.97
C GLY A 13 -9.07 -7.44 2.18
N MET A 14 -8.43 -6.44 2.79
CA MET A 14 -8.04 -5.20 2.12
C MET A 14 -7.10 -5.48 0.94
N VAL A 15 -6.07 -6.29 1.15
CA VAL A 15 -5.08 -6.62 0.12
C VAL A 15 -5.67 -7.43 -1.02
N LEU A 16 -6.59 -8.37 -0.73
CA LEU A 16 -7.32 -9.10 -1.77
C LEU A 16 -8.22 -8.17 -2.60
N GLY A 17 -8.85 -7.19 -1.96
CA GLY A 17 -9.62 -6.15 -2.67
C GLY A 17 -8.74 -5.31 -3.59
N LEU A 18 -7.57 -4.88 -3.11
CA LEU A 18 -6.59 -4.14 -3.91
C LEU A 18 -6.07 -4.97 -5.09
N ASP A 19 -5.74 -6.25 -4.88
CA ASP A 19 -5.32 -7.17 -5.95
C ASP A 19 -6.40 -7.31 -7.03
N ALA A 20 -7.67 -7.44 -6.64
CA ALA A 20 -8.78 -7.49 -7.60
C ALA A 20 -8.81 -6.23 -8.48
N ILE A 21 -8.62 -5.04 -7.90
CA ILE A 21 -8.52 -3.78 -8.64
C ILE A 21 -7.33 -3.80 -9.59
N PHE A 22 -6.15 -4.23 -9.12
CA PHE A 22 -4.93 -4.26 -9.94
C PHE A 22 -5.09 -5.19 -11.15
N ARG A 23 -5.71 -6.36 -10.96
CA ARG A 23 -5.95 -7.33 -12.04
C ARG A 23 -6.95 -6.83 -13.07
N VAL A 24 -8.06 -6.24 -12.62
CA VAL A 24 -9.09 -5.67 -13.51
C VAL A 24 -8.48 -4.58 -14.41
N ASN A 25 -7.57 -3.78 -13.86
CA ASN A 25 -6.90 -2.71 -14.60
C ASN A 25 -5.56 -3.14 -15.25
N GLN A 26 -5.20 -4.43 -15.18
CA GLN A 26 -3.95 -4.99 -15.69
C GLN A 26 -2.68 -4.24 -15.24
N TRP A 27 -2.66 -3.72 -14.01
CA TRP A 27 -1.49 -3.04 -13.47
C TRP A 27 -0.38 -4.03 -13.19
N GLN A 28 0.76 -3.85 -13.87
CA GLN A 28 1.88 -4.78 -13.80
C GLN A 28 2.94 -4.39 -12.77
N LYS A 29 2.88 -3.16 -12.24
CA LYS A 29 3.87 -2.65 -11.29
C LYS A 29 3.19 -1.72 -10.29
N ILE A 30 3.56 -1.83 -9.02
CA ILE A 30 2.93 -1.06 -7.93
C ILE A 30 3.99 -0.23 -7.22
N LEU A 31 3.72 1.06 -7.00
CA LEU A 31 4.52 1.92 -6.13
C LEU A 31 3.69 2.22 -4.87
N VAL A 32 4.21 1.85 -3.70
CA VAL A 32 3.57 2.13 -2.41
C VAL A 32 4.29 3.30 -1.76
N LEU A 33 3.58 4.42 -1.61
CA LEU A 33 4.04 5.59 -0.86
C LEU A 33 3.45 5.53 0.55
N TYR A 34 4.31 5.40 1.55
CA TYR A 34 3.90 5.33 2.95
C TYR A 34 4.23 6.63 3.67
N GLU A 35 3.22 7.29 4.21
CA GLU A 35 3.37 8.47 5.05
C GLU A 35 3.26 8.09 6.53
N LYS A 36 4.34 8.32 7.29
CA LYS A 36 4.40 7.95 8.72
C LYS A 36 3.42 8.74 9.59
N GLY A 37 3.20 10.01 9.25
CA GLY A 37 2.33 10.94 9.96
C GLY A 37 1.04 11.25 9.22
N GLY A 38 0.53 10.29 8.43
CA GLY A 38 -0.66 10.47 7.60
C GLY A 38 -1.94 10.71 8.42
N PHE A 39 -3.05 10.07 8.04
CA PHE A 39 -4.37 10.45 8.56
C PHE A 39 -4.42 10.49 10.11
N PRO A 40 -4.70 11.66 10.74
CA PRO A 40 -4.48 11.89 12.17
C PRO A 40 -5.42 11.08 13.08
N ASN A 41 -6.49 10.52 12.53
CA ASN A 41 -7.49 9.73 13.25
C ASN A 41 -7.36 8.22 13.03
N LEU A 42 -6.34 7.76 12.30
CA LEU A 42 -6.00 6.35 12.20
C LEU A 42 -4.96 6.01 13.27
N GLY A 43 -5.06 4.81 13.87
CA GLY A 43 -4.05 4.35 14.81
C GLY A 43 -2.66 4.37 14.17
N GLU A 44 -1.64 4.79 14.93
CA GLU A 44 -0.29 5.12 14.45
C GLU A 44 0.37 4.03 13.58
N SER A 45 -0.08 2.78 13.69
CA SER A 45 0.45 1.64 12.96
C SER A 45 -0.44 1.13 11.83
N ILE A 46 -1.67 1.62 11.65
CA ILE A 46 -2.62 1.04 10.68
C ILE A 46 -2.08 1.14 9.25
N CYS A 47 -1.61 2.32 8.83
CA CYS A 47 -1.05 2.50 7.49
C CYS A 47 0.21 1.66 7.29
N PHE A 48 1.05 1.53 8.33
CA PHE A 48 2.25 0.69 8.29
C PHE A 48 1.90 -0.79 8.12
N LEU A 49 0.93 -1.29 8.90
CA LEU A 49 0.45 -2.67 8.83
C LEU A 49 -0.22 -2.96 7.48
N GLY A 50 -0.98 -2.00 6.95
CA GLY A 50 -1.61 -2.11 5.63
C GLY A 50 -0.59 -2.18 4.49
N ALA A 51 0.40 -1.27 4.48
CA ALA A 51 1.48 -1.28 3.50
C ALA A 51 2.30 -2.58 3.60
N SER A 52 2.64 -3.02 4.81
CA SER A 52 3.38 -4.26 5.06
C SER A 52 2.64 -5.49 4.54
N ALA A 53 1.32 -5.57 4.80
CA ALA A 53 0.48 -6.65 4.28
C ALA A 53 0.45 -6.65 2.75
N LEU A 54 0.28 -5.49 2.12
CA LEU A 54 0.29 -5.37 0.67
C LEU A 54 1.61 -5.83 0.07
N ILE A 55 2.74 -5.37 0.61
CA ILE A 55 4.08 -5.76 0.17
C ILE A 55 4.29 -7.27 0.29
N HIS A 56 3.90 -7.84 1.43
CA HIS A 56 4.05 -9.26 1.69
C HIS A 56 3.29 -10.11 0.66
N PHE A 57 2.03 -9.78 0.39
CA PHE A 57 1.20 -10.49 -0.58
C PHE A 57 1.64 -10.25 -2.02
N SER A 58 2.03 -9.02 -2.39
CA SER A 58 2.57 -8.74 -3.73
C SER A 58 3.78 -9.61 -4.05
N LYS A 59 4.70 -9.78 -3.08
CA LYS A 59 5.87 -10.66 -3.20
C LYS A 59 5.52 -12.13 -3.22
N SER A 60 4.73 -12.59 -2.24
CA SER A 60 4.57 -14.03 -1.97
C SER A 60 3.44 -14.67 -2.78
N LYS A 61 2.41 -13.92 -3.15
CA LYS A 61 1.17 -14.43 -3.74
C LYS A 61 0.97 -13.96 -5.17
N PHE A 62 1.23 -12.68 -5.44
CA PHE A 62 0.86 -12.07 -6.73
C PHE A 62 2.02 -11.97 -7.72
N ARG A 63 3.26 -12.09 -7.26
CA ARG A 63 4.49 -11.94 -8.06
C ARG A 63 4.52 -10.61 -8.84
N LEU A 64 3.86 -9.59 -8.30
CA LEU A 64 3.87 -8.25 -8.88
C LEU A 64 5.14 -7.53 -8.40
N PRO A 65 5.95 -6.97 -9.31
CA PRO A 65 7.02 -6.06 -8.94
C PRO A 65 6.44 -4.88 -8.15
N TYR A 66 7.05 -4.61 -7.00
CA TYR A 66 6.62 -3.52 -6.13
C TYR A 66 7.82 -2.70 -5.68
N GLU A 67 7.59 -1.41 -5.50
CA GLU A 67 8.52 -0.47 -4.88
C GLU A 67 7.84 0.12 -3.63
N PHE A 68 8.63 0.35 -2.59
CA PHE A 68 8.17 0.96 -1.34
C PHE A 68 9.04 2.17 -1.05
N ASP A 69 8.40 3.33 -0.89
CA ASP A 69 9.06 4.57 -0.51
C ASP A 69 8.36 5.18 0.71
N LEU A 70 9.17 5.67 1.66
CA LEU A 70 8.69 6.49 2.75
C LEU A 70 8.49 7.91 2.24
N PHE A 71 7.25 8.40 2.30
CA PHE A 71 6.89 9.77 1.99
C PHE A 71 6.97 10.62 3.25
N GLU A 72 7.82 11.64 3.20
CA GLU A 72 7.94 12.68 4.22
C GLU A 72 7.46 14.02 3.61
N PRO A 73 6.27 14.52 3.99
CA PRO A 73 5.67 15.71 3.38
C PRO A 73 6.55 16.96 3.46
N ASP A 74 7.30 17.09 4.56
CA ASP A 74 8.19 18.23 4.80
C ASP A 74 9.45 18.21 3.93
N ARG A 75 9.78 17.07 3.31
CA ARG A 75 11.00 16.87 2.53
C ARG A 75 10.76 16.59 1.06
N HIS A 76 9.57 16.12 0.69
CA HIS A 76 9.27 15.65 -0.66
C HIS A 76 8.02 16.33 -1.23
N ASP A 77 8.15 16.94 -2.40
CA ASP A 77 7.00 17.25 -3.25
C ASP A 77 6.49 15.95 -3.87
N ILE A 78 5.26 15.55 -3.51
CA ILE A 78 4.62 14.33 -4.00
C ILE A 78 4.55 14.29 -5.53
N LYS A 79 4.31 15.43 -6.19
CA LYS A 79 4.21 15.50 -7.65
C LYS A 79 5.57 15.20 -8.28
N LYS A 80 6.63 15.79 -7.73
CA LYS A 80 8.00 15.55 -8.21
C LYS A 80 8.42 14.11 -7.99
N LEU A 81 8.13 13.56 -6.81
CA LEU A 81 8.42 12.16 -6.48
C LEU A 81 7.72 11.18 -7.44
N LEU A 82 6.44 11.43 -7.75
CA LEU A 82 5.70 10.63 -8.72
C LEU A 82 6.27 10.76 -10.13
N ILE A 83 6.64 11.96 -10.58
CA ILE A 83 7.27 12.17 -11.89
C ILE A 83 8.60 11.43 -11.98
N ASP A 84 9.46 11.53 -10.96
CA ASP A 84 10.78 10.90 -10.97
C ASP A 84 10.66 9.37 -10.93
N LYS A 85 9.72 8.82 -10.14
CA LYS A 85 9.57 7.37 -9.98
C LYS A 85 8.77 6.75 -11.10
N VAL A 86 7.59 7.28 -11.41
CA VAL A 86 6.72 6.73 -12.46
C VAL A 86 7.23 7.13 -13.85
N GLY A 87 7.67 8.37 -14.03
CA GLY A 87 8.09 8.87 -15.34
C GLY A 87 9.40 8.28 -15.86
N LEU A 88 10.38 7.98 -14.99
CA LEU A 88 11.69 7.45 -15.42
C LEU A 88 11.84 5.93 -15.26
N ASN A 89 11.15 5.30 -14.30
CA ASN A 89 11.30 3.86 -14.01
C ASN A 89 10.05 3.01 -14.34
N TYR A 90 8.95 3.61 -14.84
CA TYR A 90 7.73 2.90 -15.27
C TYR A 90 7.33 3.20 -16.73
N ALA A 91 8.20 3.88 -17.50
CA ALA A 91 8.05 4.06 -18.95
C ALA A 91 8.48 2.81 -19.74
#